data_AF-A0A7J9QEQ5-F1
#
_entry.id   AF-A0A7J9QEQ5-F1
#
_cell.length_a   1.000
_cell.length_b   1.000
_cell.length_c   1.000
_cell.angle_alpha   90.00
_cell.angle_beta   90.00
_cell.angle_gamma   90.00
#
_symmetry.space_group_name_H-M   'P 1'
#
loop_
_entity.id
_entity.type
_entity.pdbx_description
1 polymer ?
#
loop_
_entity_poly.entity_id
_entity_poly.type
_entity_poly.pdbx_seq_one_letter_code
_entity_poly.pdbx_strand_id
1 'polypeptide(L)' 'MSKIEAYDIKARKKVTMNNPRPYLMKNGSWALKGTSSETGISLFRIVGRNKPKISQSRFESFKNLFVSRQCECEKIC' A
#
# COMPACT_ATOMS: atom_id res chain seq x y z
N MET A 1 -6.00 -8.81 -6.25
CA MET A 1 -5.89 -7.40 -5.83
C MET A 1 -6.25 -6.50 -7.00
N SER A 2 -7.17 -5.56 -6.81
CA SER A 2 -7.53 -4.58 -7.84
C SER A 2 -6.30 -3.75 -8.21
N LYS A 3 -5.99 -3.63 -9.50
CA LYS A 3 -4.89 -2.80 -9.98
C LYS A 3 -5.21 -1.34 -9.64
N ILE A 4 -4.35 -0.71 -8.83
CA ILE A 4 -4.49 0.71 -8.50
C ILE A 4 -3.77 1.50 -9.59
N GLU A 5 -4.56 2.18 -10.42
CA GLU A 5 -4.04 3.03 -11.48
C GLU A 5 -3.98 4.49 -11.02
N ALA A 6 -2.99 5.21 -11.53
CA ALA A 6 -2.84 6.65 -11.37
C ALA A 6 -2.28 7.26 -12.65
N TYR A 7 -2.52 8.56 -12.85
CA TYR A 7 -2.02 9.27 -14.03
C TYR A 7 -0.56 9.69 -13.80
N ASP A 8 0.29 9.37 -14.76
CA ASP A 8 1.69 9.73 -14.75
C ASP A 8 1.91 10.94 -15.68
N ILE A 9 2.41 12.03 -15.11
CA ILE A 9 2.62 13.30 -15.85
C ILE A 9 3.74 13.16 -16.88
N LYS A 10 4.76 12.34 -16.59
CA LYS A 10 5.91 12.14 -17.47
C LYS A 10 5.57 11.19 -18.62
N ALA A 11 4.83 10.13 -18.34
CA ALA A 11 4.38 9.17 -19.36
C ALA A 11 3.09 9.63 -20.10
N ARG A 12 2.39 10.65 -19.57
CA ARG A 12 1.12 11.19 -20.09
C ARG A 12 0.03 10.14 -20.31
N LYS A 13 0.01 9.12 -19.45
CA LYS A 13 -0.97 8.03 -19.50
C LYS A 13 -1.29 7.51 -18.10
N LYS A 14 -2.37 6.73 -18.01
CA LYS A 14 -2.68 5.98 -16.79
C LYS A 14 -1.74 4.79 -16.70
N VAL A 15 -1.06 4.67 -15.58
CA VAL A 15 -0.12 3.59 -15.30
C VAL A 15 -0.50 2.91 -14.00
N THR A 16 -0.02 1.67 -13.84
CA THR A 16 -0.21 0.94 -12.59
C THR A 16 0.73 1.48 -11.52
N MET A 17 0.20 1.63 -10.30
CA MET A 17 0.94 2.07 -9.13
C MET A 17 1.53 0.86 -8.39
N ASN A 18 2.85 0.92 -8.15
CA ASN A 18 3.57 -0.04 -7.34
C ASN A 18 3.62 0.41 -5.88
N ASN A 19 3.52 -0.56 -4.96
CA ASN A 19 3.56 -0.37 -3.50
C ASN A 19 2.69 0.79 -2.98
N PRO A 20 1.36 0.78 -3.23
CA PRO A 20 0.47 1.83 -2.76
C PRO A 20 0.38 1.82 -1.23
N ARG A 21 0.63 2.97 -0.61
CA ARG A 21 0.53 3.21 0.83
C ARG A 21 -0.48 4.31 1.13
N PRO A 22 -1.29 4.19 2.21
CA PRO A 22 -2.15 5.27 2.66
C PRO A 22 -1.30 6.48 3.09
N TYR A 23 -1.69 7.67 2.67
CA TYR A 23 -1.05 8.92 3.04
C TYR A 23 -2.12 9.96 3.41
N LEU A 24 -1.97 10.58 4.57
CA LEU A 24 -2.84 11.66 5.03
C LEU A 24 -2.24 13.00 4.58
N MET A 25 -3.00 13.74 3.79
CA MET A 25 -2.61 15.07 3.32
C MET A 25 -2.88 16.13 4.40
N LYS A 26 -2.20 17.29 4.31
CA LYS A 26 -2.36 18.42 5.24
C LYS A 26 -3.79 18.97 5.30
N ASN A 27 -4.56 18.82 4.22
CA ASN A 27 -5.97 19.23 4.14
C ASN A 27 -6.95 18.22 4.78
N GLY A 28 -6.45 17.17 5.44
CA GLY A 28 -7.27 16.13 6.06
C GLY A 28 -7.83 15.08 5.07
N SER A 29 -7.50 15.18 3.79
CA SER A 29 -7.88 14.15 2.79
C SER A 29 -6.87 13.02 2.74
N TRP A 30 -7.33 11.83 2.41
CA TRP A 30 -6.51 10.66 2.19
C TRP A 30 -6.14 10.50 0.71
N ALA A 31 -4.90 10.08 0.50
CA ALA A 31 -4.36 9.70 -0.79
C ALA A 31 -3.66 8.34 -0.69
N LEU A 32 -3.53 7.67 -1.83
CA LEU A 32 -2.62 6.56 -2.02
C LEU A 32 -1.34 7.09 -2.65
N LYS A 33 -0.23 6.89 -1.96
CA LYS A 33 1.11 7.20 -2.45
C LYS A 33 1.79 5.91 -2.89
N GLY A 34 2.33 5.91 -4.10
CA GLY A 34 3.13 4.78 -4.61
C GLY A 34 4.09 5.25 -5.69
N THR A 35 4.68 4.31 -6.42
CA THR A 35 5.60 4.61 -7.52
C THR A 35 5.01 4.18 -8.86
N SER A 36 5.29 4.95 -9.91
CA SER A 36 4.97 4.56 -11.28
C SER A 36 5.77 3.32 -11.68
N SER A 37 5.10 2.35 -12.31
CA SER A 37 5.79 1.16 -12.82
C SER A 37 6.70 1.44 -14.01
N GLU A 38 6.49 2.56 -14.72
CA GLU A 38 7.25 2.86 -15.94
C GLU A 38 8.36 3.87 -15.70
N THR A 39 8.03 4.96 -15.02
CA THR A 39 8.93 6.12 -14.89
C THR A 39 9.60 6.20 -13.52
N GLY A 40 9.12 5.43 -12.53
CA GLY A 40 9.64 5.41 -11.16
C GLY A 40 9.29 6.63 -10.31
N ILE A 41 8.59 7.64 -10.84
CA ILE A 41 8.18 8.82 -10.06
C ILE A 41 7.10 8.47 -9.04
N SER A 42 7.04 9.29 -7.98
CA SER A 42 6.00 9.19 -6.96
C SER A 42 4.64 9.61 -7.53
N LEU A 43 3.67 8.71 -7.44
CA LEU A 43 2.29 8.96 -7.84
C LEU A 43 1.41 9.12 -6.61
N PHE A 44 0.44 10.04 -6.73
CA PHE A 44 -0.58 10.26 -5.72
C PHE A 44 -1.96 10.08 -6.34
N ARG A 45 -2.79 9.25 -5.71
CA ARG A 45 -4.21 9.08 -6.06
C ARG A 45 -5.07 9.49 -4.88
N ILE A 46 -5.87 10.54 -5.03
CA ILE A 46 -6.78 11.00 -3.99
C ILE A 46 -7.96 10.03 -3.89
N VAL A 47 -8.28 9.59 -2.66
CA VAL A 47 -9.36 8.63 -2.37
C VAL A 47 -10.49 9.23 -1.52
N GLY A 48 -10.34 10.47 -1.05
CA GLY A 48 -11.37 11.21 -0.31
C GLY A 48 -11.06 11.33 1.19
N ARG A 49 -12.09 11.47 2.03
CA ARG A 49 -11.92 11.66 3.49
C ARG A 49 -11.79 10.36 4.28
N ASN A 50 -12.13 9.23 3.68
CA ASN A 50 -12.10 7.93 4.36
C ASN A 50 -10.72 7.28 4.21
N LYS A 51 -10.24 6.67 5.30
CA LYS A 51 -8.96 5.95 5.31
C LYS A 51 -9.05 4.73 4.37
N PRO A 52 -8.18 4.62 3.34
CA PRO A 52 -8.25 3.52 2.41
C PRO A 52 -7.84 2.20 3.08
N LYS A 53 -8.68 1.17 2.97
CA LYS A 53 -8.36 -0.19 3.39
C LYS A 53 -7.61 -0.88 2.25
N ILE A 54 -6.29 -0.82 2.28
CA ILE A 54 -5.45 -1.62 1.39
C ILE A 54 -5.25 -2.97 2.06
N SER A 55 -5.91 -4.02 1.57
CA SER A 55 -5.67 -5.40 2.01
C SER A 55 -4.27 -5.80 1.52
N GLN A 56 -3.24 -5.53 2.33
CA GLN A 56 -1.89 -6.00 2.07
C GLN A 56 -1.81 -7.48 2.48
N SER A 57 -2.45 -8.35 1.71
CA SER A 57 -2.50 -9.79 1.98
C SER A 57 -1.11 -10.38 2.22
N ARG A 58 -0.09 -9.86 1.52
CA ARG A 58 1.30 -10.29 1.68
C ARG A 58 1.89 -9.96 3.06
N PHE A 59 1.60 -8.79 3.63
CA PHE A 59 2.11 -8.41 4.95
C PHE A 59 1.37 -9.11 6.08
N GLU A 60 0.07 -9.37 5.90
CA GLU A 60 -0.72 -10.18 6.83
C GLU A 60 -0.18 -11.62 6.89
N SER A 61 0.19 -12.21 5.75
CA SER A 61 0.84 -13.53 5.72
C SER A 61 2.16 -13.56 6.50
N PHE A 62 2.99 -12.51 6.41
CA PHE A 62 4.22 -12.45 7.20
C PHE A 62 3.94 -12.26 8.70
N LYS A 63 2.98 -11.42 9.08
CA LYS A 63 2.60 -11.27 10.51
C LYS A 63 2.15 -12.59 11.11
N ASN A 64 1.33 -13.35 10.40
CA ASN A 64 0.87 -14.66 10.87
C ASN A 64 2.03 -15.66 11.01
N LEU A 65 3.04 -15.60 10.14
CA LEU A 65 4.23 -16.46 10.20
C LEU A 65 5.13 -16.16 11.41
N PHE A 66 5.23 -14.90 11.84
CA PHE A 66 6.03 -14.52 13.01
C PHE A 66 5.29 -14.77 14.33
N VAL A 67 3.96 -14.65 14.35
CA VAL A 67 3.13 -14.97 15.55
C VAL A 67 3.15 -16.48 15.84
N SER A 68 3.09 -17.34 14.83
CA SER A 68 3.13 -18.79 15.04
C SER A 68 4.45 -19.30 15.63
N ARG A 69 5.57 -18.59 15.40
CA ARG A 69 6.89 -18.94 15.95
C ARG A 69 7.06 -18.57 17.43
N GLN A 70 6.32 -17.59 17.96
CA GLN A 70 6.40 -17.24 19.38
C GLN A 70 5.69 -18.26 20.27
N CYS A 71 4.64 -18.92 19.75
CA CYS A 71 3.92 -19.99 20.46
C CYS A 71 4.75 -21.27 20.67
N GLU A 72 5.85 -21.48 19.93
CA GLU A 72 6.76 -22.61 20.16
C GLU A 72 7.76 -22.34 21.29
N CYS A 73 8.10 -21.08 21.56
CA CYS A 73 9.04 -20.72 22.64
C CYS A 73 8.40 -20.69 24.04
N GLU A 74 7.10 -20.48 24.17
CA GLU A 74 6.38 -20.53 25.47
C GLU A 74 5.96 -21.96 25.89
N LYS A 75 6.26 -22.98 25.07
CA LYS A 75 6.05 -24.40 25.38
C LYS A 75 7.34 -25.15 25.69
N ILE A 76 8.31 -24.49 26.31
CA ILE A 76 9.39 -25.18 27.02
C ILE A 76 9.11 -24.97 28.51
N CYS A 77 8.49 -26.00 29.10
CA CYS A 77 8.44 -26.22 30.54
C CYS A 77 9.85 -26.45 31.10
#